data_AF-A0A7V2IJC2-F1
#
_entry.id   AF-A0A7V2IJC2-F1
#
_cell.length_a   1.000
_cell.length_b   1.000
_cell.length_c   1.000
_cell.angle_alpha   90.00
_cell.angle_beta   90.00
_cell.angle_gamma   90.00
#
_symmetry.space_group_name_H-M   'P 1'
#
loop_
_entity.id
_entity.type
_entity.pdbx_description
1 polymer ?
#
loop_
_entity_poly.entity_id
_entity_poly.type
_entity_poly.pdbx_seq_one_letter_code
_entity_poly.pdbx_strand_id
1 'polypeptide(L)'
;MRNFVVVLFFLISCRVGDPPEKVVENYLLAIEKGDYRKAYKLIDKISKNYVSEEDFIKYWEEKFKEWGKPDSHEVYAIKREADTTRVYFRWYFNNGTFEDLVMKLTKTVDQGVYEWRIKFLNYKIVERRKK
;
A
#
# COMPACT_ATOMS: atom_id res chain seq x y z
N MET A 1 -17.54 -56.93 -1.02
CA MET A 1 -16.17 -56.42 -1.26
C MET A 1 -16.25 -54.92 -1.48
N ARG A 2 -15.44 -54.18 -0.72
CA ARG A 2 -15.51 -52.75 -0.45
C ARG A 2 -14.58 -52.01 -1.41
N ASN A 3 -15.08 -51.19 -2.33
CA ASN A 3 -14.26 -50.26 -3.10
C ASN A 3 -14.85 -48.85 -2.99
N PHE A 4 -14.44 -48.14 -1.94
CA PHE A 4 -14.62 -46.71 -1.82
C PHE A 4 -13.45 -46.04 -2.56
N VAL A 5 -13.71 -45.49 -3.74
CA VAL A 5 -12.75 -44.62 -4.43
C VAL A 5 -12.93 -43.23 -3.84
N VAL A 6 -12.02 -42.85 -2.94
CA VAL A 6 -11.93 -41.47 -2.43
C VAL A 6 -11.17 -40.66 -3.48
N VAL A 7 -11.90 -39.95 -4.35
CA VAL A 7 -11.32 -38.94 -5.24
C VAL A 7 -11.02 -37.71 -4.38
N LEU A 8 -9.77 -37.58 -3.93
CA LEU A 8 -9.26 -36.36 -3.29
C LEU A 8 -9.12 -35.26 -4.35
N PHE A 9 -10.16 -34.43 -4.49
CA PHE A 9 -10.05 -33.14 -5.16
C PHE A 9 -9.22 -32.20 -4.26
N PHE A 10 -7.91 -32.16 -4.47
CA PHE A 10 -7.07 -31.07 -3.97
C PHE A 10 -7.42 -29.80 -4.76
N LEU A 11 -8.44 -29.08 -4.30
CA LEU A 11 -8.66 -27.69 -4.66
C LEU A 11 -7.49 -26.89 -4.10
N ILE A 12 -6.42 -26.73 -4.88
CA ILE A 12 -5.40 -25.71 -4.67
C ILE A 12 -6.11 -24.37 -4.90
N SER A 13 -6.85 -23.92 -3.90
CA SER A 13 -7.39 -22.57 -3.88
C SER A 13 -6.18 -21.65 -3.77
N CYS A 14 -5.76 -21.06 -4.90
CA CYS A 14 -4.91 -19.88 -4.86
C CYS A 14 -5.61 -18.86 -3.97
N ARG A 15 -5.10 -18.66 -2.76
CA ARG A 15 -5.65 -17.64 -1.86
C ARG A 15 -5.38 -16.30 -2.52
N VAL A 16 -6.44 -15.53 -2.73
CA VAL A 16 -6.34 -14.17 -3.26
C VAL A 16 -6.27 -13.25 -2.06
N GLY A 17 -5.20 -12.47 -1.96
CA GLY A 17 -5.03 -11.45 -0.94
C GLY A 17 -5.97 -10.26 -1.13
N ASP A 18 -5.85 -9.27 -0.25
CA ASP A 18 -6.70 -8.08 -0.30
C ASP A 18 -6.58 -7.33 -1.65
N PRO A 19 -7.69 -6.76 -2.16
CA PRO A 19 -7.69 -5.96 -3.37
C PRO A 19 -6.86 -4.66 -3.19
N PRO A 20 -6.36 -4.05 -4.28
CA PRO A 20 -5.45 -2.91 -4.19
C PRO A 20 -6.09 -1.73 -3.46
N GLU A 21 -7.40 -1.51 -3.61
CA GLU A 21 -8.16 -0.47 -2.89
C GLU A 21 -7.99 -0.59 -1.38
N LYS A 22 -8.18 -1.81 -0.85
CA LYS A 22 -8.11 -2.08 0.59
C LYS A 22 -6.67 -1.98 1.11
N VAL A 23 -5.69 -2.37 0.31
CA VAL A 23 -4.26 -2.22 0.65
C VAL A 23 -3.88 -0.74 0.74
N VAL A 24 -4.32 0.08 -0.22
CA VAL A 24 -4.12 1.54 -0.22
C VAL A 24 -4.76 2.18 1.00
N GLU A 25 -6.05 1.92 1.23
CA GLU A 25 -6.81 2.50 2.32
C GLU A 25 -6.14 2.21 3.68
N ASN A 26 -5.81 0.93 3.91
CA ASN A 26 -5.13 0.52 5.14
C ASN A 26 -3.76 1.16 5.32
N TYR A 27 -3.03 1.40 4.22
CA TYR A 27 -1.74 2.07 4.28
C TYR A 27 -1.89 3.55 4.61
N LEU A 28 -2.75 4.27 3.90
CA LEU A 28 -2.97 5.70 4.10
C LEU A 28 -3.47 5.98 5.53
N LEU A 29 -4.46 5.21 6.00
CA LEU A 29 -4.94 5.29 7.38
C LEU A 29 -3.85 4.99 8.41
N ALA A 30 -2.95 4.04 8.13
CA ALA A 30 -1.85 3.72 9.03
C ALA A 30 -0.85 4.88 9.12
N ILE A 31 -0.54 5.52 7.99
CA ILE A 31 0.31 6.72 7.95
C ILE A 31 -0.33 7.88 8.74
N GLU A 32 -1.62 8.16 8.52
CA GLU A 32 -2.37 9.21 9.22
C GLU A 32 -2.45 8.97 10.73
N LYS A 33 -2.60 7.72 11.15
CA LYS A 33 -2.60 7.34 12.57
C LYS A 33 -1.19 7.30 13.18
N GLY A 34 -0.14 7.34 12.36
CA GLY A 34 1.24 7.19 12.81
C GLY A 34 1.61 5.73 13.14
N ASP A 35 0.80 4.76 12.71
CA ASP A 35 1.10 3.34 12.79
C ASP A 35 2.01 2.91 11.62
N TYR A 36 3.22 3.45 11.61
CA TYR A 36 4.18 3.25 10.53
C TYR A 36 4.63 1.79 10.41
N ARG A 37 4.62 1.01 11.50
CA ARG A 37 4.93 -0.42 11.45
C ARG A 37 3.86 -1.18 10.65
N LYS A 38 2.59 -0.85 10.84
CA LYS A 38 1.51 -1.40 10.01
C LYS A 38 1.64 -0.98 8.55
N ALA A 39 1.97 0.29 8.29
CA ALA A 39 2.21 0.78 6.93
C ALA A 39 3.40 0.06 6.26
N TYR A 40 4.50 -0.15 6.98
CA TYR A 40 5.68 -0.86 6.51
C TYR A 40 5.36 -2.31 6.11
N LYS A 41 4.46 -2.99 6.83
CA LYS A 41 4.04 -4.36 6.46
C LYS A 41 3.39 -4.43 5.07
N LEU A 42 2.75 -3.35 4.61
CA LEU A 42 2.02 -3.28 3.34
C LEU A 42 2.90 -2.91 2.13
N ILE A 43 4.17 -2.55 2.33
CA ILE A 43 5.09 -2.29 1.23
C ILE A 43 5.66 -3.58 0.65
N ASP A 44 6.12 -3.52 -0.60
CA ASP A 44 6.62 -4.69 -1.29
C ASP A 44 8.00 -5.14 -0.80
N LYS A 45 8.31 -6.42 -1.03
CA LYS A 45 9.56 -7.03 -0.55
C LYS A 45 10.80 -6.37 -1.17
N ILE A 46 10.72 -5.87 -2.40
CA ILE A 46 11.86 -5.21 -3.05
C ILE A 46 12.16 -3.92 -2.30
N SER A 47 11.15 -3.10 -1.99
CA SER A 47 11.35 -1.92 -1.14
C SER A 47 11.96 -2.25 0.23
N LYS A 48 11.51 -3.34 0.89
CA LYS A 48 12.06 -3.78 2.19
C LYS A 48 13.52 -4.23 2.12
N ASN A 49 14.04 -4.62 0.96
CA ASN A 49 15.45 -4.96 0.79
C ASN A 49 16.36 -3.73 0.83
N TYR A 50 15.81 -2.54 0.57
CA TYR A 50 16.59 -1.28 0.50
C TYR A 50 16.29 -0.32 1.65
N VAL A 51 15.16 -0.50 2.34
CA VAL A 51 14.70 0.38 3.41
C VAL A 51 14.30 -0.47 4.60
N SER A 52 15.00 -0.30 5.72
CA SER A 52 14.65 -0.95 6.98
C SER A 52 13.33 -0.40 7.55
N GLU A 53 12.72 -1.10 8.50
CA GLU A 53 11.52 -0.57 9.18
C GLU A 53 11.82 0.76 9.88
N GLU A 54 13.00 0.88 10.50
CA GLU A 54 13.46 2.10 11.18
C GLU A 54 13.64 3.27 10.21
N ASP A 55 14.27 3.03 9.05
CA ASP A 55 14.45 4.05 8.02
C ASP A 55 13.12 4.47 7.39
N PHE A 56 12.18 3.53 7.24
CA PHE A 56 10.83 3.83 6.76
C PHE A 56 10.07 4.74 7.73
N ILE A 57 10.16 4.46 9.03
CA ILE A 57 9.56 5.29 10.09
C ILE A 57 10.17 6.69 10.04
N LYS A 58 11.50 6.75 10.08
CA LYS A 58 12.25 8.01 10.05
C LYS A 58 11.92 8.85 8.83
N TYR A 59 11.79 8.23 7.65
CA TYR A 59 11.39 8.91 6.42
C TYR A 59 10.06 9.66 6.59
N TRP A 60 9.01 9.00 7.10
CA TRP A 60 7.71 9.64 7.26
C TRP A 60 7.70 10.71 8.34
N GLU A 61 8.39 10.47 9.46
CA GLU A 61 8.55 11.47 10.51
C GLU A 61 9.27 12.72 10.00
N GLU A 62 10.35 12.56 9.23
CA GLU A 62 11.06 13.68 8.61
C GLU A 62 10.20 14.40 7.57
N LYS A 63 9.47 13.66 6.73
CA LYS A 63 8.53 14.25 5.78
C LYS A 63 7.45 15.08 6.47
N PHE A 64 6.89 14.60 7.56
CA PHE A 64 5.84 15.30 8.28
C PHE A 64 6.34 16.44 9.17
N LYS A 65 7.65 16.53 9.45
CA LYS A 65 8.24 17.78 9.97
C LYS A 65 8.18 18.91 8.94
N GLU A 66 8.32 18.59 7.65
CA GLU A 66 8.24 19.57 6.56
C GLU A 66 6.79 19.89 6.18
N TRP A 67 5.93 18.87 6.06
CA TRP A 67 4.58 19.02 5.50
C TRP A 67 3.49 19.19 6.56
N GLY A 68 3.78 18.85 7.81
CA GLY A 68 2.77 18.49 8.79
C GLY A 68 2.31 17.04 8.62
N LYS A 69 1.65 16.49 9.64
CA LYS A 69 1.01 15.16 9.54
C LYS A 69 -0.32 15.30 8.79
N PRO A 70 -0.62 14.43 7.81
CA PRO A 70 -1.93 14.44 7.15
C PRO A 70 -3.02 14.07 8.15
N ASP A 71 -4.15 14.76 8.05
CA ASP A 71 -5.35 14.54 8.86
C ASP A 71 -6.28 13.50 8.21
N SER A 72 -6.42 13.59 6.87
CA SER A 72 -7.25 12.69 6.09
C SER A 72 -6.74 12.59 4.65
N HIS A 73 -7.28 11.61 3.93
CA HIS A 73 -7.00 11.39 2.53
C HIS A 73 -8.26 11.21 1.69
N GLU A 74 -8.08 11.37 0.38
CA GLU A 74 -9.06 11.02 -0.64
C GLU A 74 -8.36 10.29 -1.77
N VAL A 75 -8.80 9.07 -2.09
CA VAL A 75 -8.38 8.37 -3.31
C VAL A 75 -9.35 8.71 -4.44
N TYR A 76 -8.91 9.51 -5.41
CA TYR A 76 -9.77 9.97 -6.50
C TYR A 76 -9.59 9.21 -7.82
N ALA A 77 -8.50 8.44 -7.98
CA ALA A 77 -8.37 7.55 -9.14
C ALA A 77 -7.46 6.34 -8.88
N ILE A 78 -7.88 5.18 -9.40
CA ILE A 78 -7.09 3.94 -9.43
C ILE A 78 -7.01 3.45 -10.87
N LYS A 79 -5.82 3.47 -11.45
CA LYS A 79 -5.54 3.01 -12.81
C LYS A 79 -4.84 1.66 -12.76
N ARG A 80 -5.55 0.60 -13.16
CA ARG A 80 -5.03 -0.77 -13.15
C ARG A 80 -4.34 -1.09 -14.47
N GLU A 81 -3.15 -1.67 -14.37
CA GLU A 81 -2.37 -2.25 -15.46
C GLU A 81 -2.18 -3.76 -15.19
N ALA A 82 -1.50 -4.49 -16.08
CA ALA A 82 -1.42 -5.95 -16.01
C ALA A 82 -0.87 -6.46 -14.65
N ASP A 83 0.28 -5.92 -14.25
CA ASP A 83 1.05 -6.32 -13.06
C ASP A 83 1.10 -5.23 -11.98
N THR A 84 0.64 -4.02 -12.31
CA THR A 84 0.78 -2.84 -11.46
C THR A 84 -0.51 -2.03 -11.39
N THR A 85 -0.61 -1.18 -10.37
CA THR A 85 -1.74 -0.26 -10.22
C THR A 85 -1.19 1.09 -9.80
N ARG A 86 -1.60 2.16 -10.47
CA ARG A 86 -1.29 3.54 -10.09
C ARG A 86 -2.46 4.12 -9.34
N VAL A 87 -2.18 4.73 -8.19
CA VAL A 87 -3.19 5.26 -7.29
C VAL A 87 -2.91 6.74 -7.12
N TYR A 88 -3.91 7.54 -7.42
CA TYR A 88 -3.90 8.98 -7.31
C TYR A 88 -4.73 9.35 -6.07
N PHE A 89 -4.10 10.05 -5.15
CA PHE A 89 -4.72 10.40 -3.89
C PHE A 89 -4.27 11.78 -3.45
N ARG A 90 -5.09 12.39 -2.61
CA ARG A 90 -4.82 13.67 -1.97
C ARG A 90 -4.67 13.47 -0.48
N TRP A 91 -3.67 14.10 0.13
CA TRP A 91 -3.62 14.28 1.58
C TRP A 91 -4.04 15.69 1.95
N TYR A 92 -4.92 15.78 2.94
CA TYR A 92 -5.38 17.02 3.55
C TYR A 92 -4.68 17.24 4.89
N PHE A 93 -4.29 18.48 5.16
CA PHE A 93 -3.57 18.87 6.37
C PHE A 93 -4.37 19.91 7.18
N ASN A 94 -4.19 19.93 8.49
CA ASN A 94 -4.97 20.77 9.42
C ASN A 94 -4.85 22.28 9.18
N ASN A 95 -3.80 22.73 8.50
CA ASN A 95 -3.59 24.13 8.10
C ASN A 95 -4.36 24.53 6.82
N GLY A 96 -5.17 23.62 6.26
CA GLY A 96 -5.95 23.82 5.03
C GLY A 96 -5.15 23.61 3.74
N THR A 97 -3.92 23.10 3.81
CA THR A 97 -3.14 22.73 2.61
C THR A 97 -3.45 21.29 2.19
N PHE A 98 -3.08 20.95 0.95
CA PHE A 98 -3.13 19.57 0.46
C PHE A 98 -1.94 19.24 -0.44
N GLU A 99 -1.63 17.95 -0.53
CA GLU A 99 -0.63 17.39 -1.44
C GLU A 99 -1.31 16.35 -2.34
N ASP A 100 -1.21 16.52 -3.67
CA ASP A 100 -1.67 15.53 -4.64
C ASP A 100 -0.52 14.59 -4.99
N LEU A 101 -0.73 13.30 -4.74
CA LEU A 101 0.30 12.28 -4.76
C LEU A 101 -0.11 11.11 -5.65
N VAL A 102 0.88 10.51 -6.30
CA VAL A 102 0.73 9.23 -6.99
C VAL A 102 1.61 8.20 -6.34
N MET A 103 1.02 7.06 -6.00
CA MET A 103 1.75 5.86 -5.59
C MET A 103 1.53 4.72 -6.58
N LYS A 104 2.46 3.75 -6.55
CA LYS A 104 2.39 2.55 -7.38
C LYS A 104 2.26 1.32 -6.49
N LEU A 105 1.33 0.44 -6.83
CA LEU A 105 1.20 -0.90 -6.28
C LEU A 105 1.67 -1.92 -7.31
N THR A 106 2.14 -3.06 -6.82
CA THR A 106 2.54 -4.21 -7.63
C THR A 106 1.89 -5.47 -7.07
N LYS A 107 1.54 -6.39 -7.96
CA LYS A 107 1.21 -7.75 -7.54
C LYS A 107 2.49 -8.48 -7.15
N THR A 108 2.46 -9.19 -6.05
CA THR A 108 3.49 -10.12 -5.60
C THR A 108 2.86 -11.45 -5.27
N VAL A 109 3.62 -12.54 -5.42
CA VAL A 109 3.22 -13.86 -4.91
C VAL A 109 4.08 -14.14 -3.69
N ASP A 110 3.45 -14.33 -2.54
CA ASP A 110 4.12 -14.82 -1.33
C ASP A 110 3.42 -16.08 -0.84
N GLN A 111 4.18 -17.15 -0.65
CA GLN A 111 3.67 -18.47 -0.23
C GLN A 111 2.44 -18.98 -1.02
N GLY A 112 2.38 -18.68 -2.33
CA GLY A 112 1.27 -19.09 -3.20
C GLY A 112 0.00 -18.22 -3.08
N VAL A 113 0.09 -17.09 -2.37
CA VAL A 113 -0.97 -16.08 -2.25
C VAL A 113 -0.64 -14.89 -3.14
N TYR A 114 -1.58 -14.49 -3.99
CA TYR A 114 -1.44 -13.26 -4.78
C TYR A 114 -1.80 -12.07 -3.91
N GLU A 115 -0.87 -11.16 -3.71
CA GLU A 115 -1.05 -10.01 -2.84
C GLU A 115 -0.65 -8.71 -3.53
N TRP A 116 -1.40 -7.64 -3.27
CA TRP A 116 -1.00 -6.30 -3.65
C TRP A 116 -0.10 -5.68 -2.58
N ARG A 117 0.94 -5.00 -3.03
CA ARG A 117 1.91 -4.32 -2.16
C ARG A 117 2.31 -2.97 -2.73
N ILE A 118 2.60 -2.02 -1.85
CA ILE A 118 2.97 -0.64 -2.22
C ILE A 118 4.45 -0.57 -2.55
N LYS A 119 4.80 0.03 -3.69
CA LYS A 119 6.17 0.37 -4.05
C LYS A 119 6.59 1.65 -3.33
N PHE A 120 7.28 1.48 -2.20
CA PHE A 120 7.77 2.59 -1.39
C PHE A 120 8.87 3.38 -2.14
N LEU A 121 8.98 4.69 -1.85
CA LEU A 121 9.83 5.69 -2.56
C LEU A 121 9.48 5.94 -4.04
N ASN A 122 8.37 5.40 -4.54
CA ASN A 122 7.84 5.74 -5.87
C ASN A 122 6.68 6.74 -5.78
N TYR A 123 6.76 7.65 -4.81
CA TYR A 123 5.81 8.76 -4.70
C TYR A 123 6.21 9.86 -5.67
N LYS A 124 5.25 10.29 -6.50
CA LYS A 124 5.39 11.50 -7.31
C LYS A 124 4.41 12.55 -6.79
N ILE A 125 4.93 13.71 -6.43
CA ILE A 125 4.10 14.89 -6.14
C ILE A 125 3.60 15.40 -7.49
N VAL A 126 2.28 15.43 -7.66
CA VAL A 126 1.61 15.93 -8.86
C VAL A 126 1.37 17.43 -8.72
N GLU A 127 0.93 17.86 -7.53
CA GLU A 127 0.69 19.26 -7.22
C GLU A 127 0.87 19.49 -5.71
N ARG A 128 1.44 20.64 -5.37
CA ARG A 128 1.54 21.13 -4.00
C ARG A 128 0.92 22.51 -3.94
N ARG A 129 -0.15 22.66 -3.15
CA ARG A 129 -0.75 23.96 -2.90
C ARG A 129 -0.37 24.45 -1.50
N LYS A 130 0.62 25.33 -1.45
CA LYS A 130 0.93 26.11 -0.24
C LYS A 130 0.00 27.33 -0.20
N LYS A 131 -0.45 27.69 1.00
CA LYS A 131 -1.17 28.94 1.22
C LYS A 131 -0.26 30.14 0.95
#